data_AF-A0A819DKC0-F1
#
_entry.id   AF-A0A819DKC0-F1
#
_cell.length_a   1.000
_cell.length_b   1.000
_cell.length_c   1.000
_cell.angle_alpha   90.00
_cell.angle_beta   90.00
_cell.angle_gamma   90.00
#
_symmetry.space_group_name_H-M   'P 1'
#
loop_
_entity.id
_entity.type
_entity.pdbx_description
1 polymer ?
#
loop_
_entity_poly.entity_id
_entity_poly.type
_entity_poly.pdbx_seq_one_letter_code
_entity_poly.pdbx_strand_id
1 'polypeptide(L)'
;MASICTRMQNHREVFQVTFCDLKVNKLNSILLGKCDGYIEILTDGKNRFFITTGRHRLYIIYTNGKKQMINLQNDGDCIAVLHNRRVAISKQRNSMKILSY
;
A
#
# COMPACT_ATOMS: atom_id res chain seq x y z
N MET A 1 9.72 3.73 -11.55
CA MET A 1 8.99 2.44 -11.51
C MET A 1 9.06 1.87 -10.11
N ALA A 2 8.16 0.98 -9.71
CA ALA A 2 8.32 0.20 -8.47
C ALA A 2 8.06 -1.29 -8.72
N SER A 3 8.87 -2.14 -8.10
CA SER A 3 8.66 -3.58 -8.01
C SER A 3 8.24 -3.93 -6.59
N ILE A 4 7.23 -4.79 -6.46
CA ILE A 4 6.66 -5.18 -5.17
C ILE A 4 6.74 -6.69 -5.08
N CYS A 5 7.38 -7.20 -4.05
CA CYS A 5 7.49 -8.63 -3.79
C CYS A 5 7.30 -8.93 -2.30
N THR A 6 6.95 -10.18 -2.00
CA THR A 6 7.02 -10.70 -0.63
C THR A 6 8.43 -11.22 -0.34
N ARG A 7 8.86 -11.09 0.91
CA ARG A 7 10.15 -11.58 1.39
C ARG A 7 10.01 -12.08 2.83
N MET A 8 10.73 -13.15 3.17
CA MET A 8 10.86 -13.60 4.55
C MET A 8 11.90 -12.74 5.32
N GLN A 9 11.49 -12.19 6.45
CA GLN A 9 12.34 -11.46 7.39
C GLN A 9 11.96 -11.83 8.82
N ASN A 10 12.93 -12.26 9.65
CA ASN A 10 12.71 -12.63 11.05
C ASN A 10 11.53 -13.61 11.22
N HIS A 11 11.46 -14.66 10.38
CA HIS A 11 10.38 -15.65 10.36
C HIS A 11 8.97 -15.10 10.06
N ARG A 12 8.88 -13.93 9.40
CA ARG A 12 7.62 -13.32 8.97
C ARG A 12 7.70 -12.93 7.49
N GLU A 13 6.63 -13.16 6.75
CA GLU A 13 6.50 -12.65 5.40
C GLU A 13 6.19 -11.15 5.46
N VAL A 14 6.97 -10.34 4.74
CA VAL A 14 6.84 -8.89 4.67
C VAL A 14 6.84 -8.44 3.21
N PHE A 15 6.21 -7.30 2.91
CA PHE A 15 6.36 -6.69 1.60
C PHE A 15 7.65 -5.89 1.49
N GLN A 16 8.34 -6.07 0.38
CA GLN A 16 9.40 -5.19 -0.05
C GLN A 16 8.94 -4.42 -1.29
N VAL A 17 8.95 -3.10 -1.17
CA VAL A 17 8.69 -2.17 -2.27
C VAL A 17 10.02 -1.60 -2.72
N THR A 18 10.43 -1.90 -3.93
CA THR A 18 11.70 -1.47 -4.51
C THR A 18 11.43 -0.44 -5.60
N PHE A 19 11.92 0.77 -5.41
CA PHE A 19 11.88 1.83 -6.41
C PHE A 19 13.04 1.66 -7.37
N CYS A 20 12.72 1.68 -8.66
CA CYS A 20 13.70 1.57 -9.73
C CYS A 20 13.63 2.78 -10.68
N ASP A 21 14.77 3.11 -11.27
CA ASP A 21 14.83 4.03 -12.41
C ASP A 21 14.22 3.40 -13.68
N LEU A 22 14.27 4.13 -14.80
CA LEU A 22 13.75 3.65 -16.09
C LEU A 22 14.56 2.47 -16.67
N LYS A 23 15.80 2.27 -16.19
CA LYS A 23 16.67 1.16 -16.56
C LYS A 23 16.58 -0.02 -15.57
N VAL A 24 15.59 0.02 -14.67
CA VAL A 24 15.34 -1.00 -13.65
C VAL A 24 16.45 -1.09 -12.59
N ASN A 25 17.35 -0.11 -12.52
CA ASN A 25 18.33 -0.04 -11.43
C ASN A 25 17.61 0.31 -10.13
N LYS A 26 17.93 -0.42 -9.07
CA LYS A 26 17.41 -0.15 -7.73
C LYS A 26 17.88 1.22 -7.25
N LEU A 27 16.94 2.08 -6.92
CA LEU A 27 17.16 3.38 -6.27
C LEU A 27 17.01 3.25 -4.76
N ASN A 28 15.94 2.62 -4.30
CA ASN A 28 15.65 2.45 -2.87
C ASN A 28 14.72 1.24 -2.65
N SER A 29 14.72 0.68 -1.44
CA SER A 29 13.76 -0.33 -1.02
C SER A 29 13.18 0.01 0.36
N ILE A 30 11.87 -0.16 0.51
CA ILE A 30 11.17 -0.03 1.78
C ILE A 30 10.53 -1.36 2.13
N LEU A 31 10.59 -1.72 3.41
CA LEU A 31 9.83 -2.84 3.97
C LEU A 31 8.52 -2.33 4.57
N LEU A 32 7.42 -2.99 4.21
CA LEU A 32 6.14 -2.81 4.86
C LEU A 32 5.97 -3.88 5.94
N GLY A 33 4.89 -3.81 6.70
CA GLY A 33 4.61 -4.78 7.74
C GLY A 33 4.36 -6.19 7.20
N LYS A 34 3.87 -7.05 8.09
CA LYS A 34 3.49 -8.42 7.77
C LYS A 34 2.55 -8.44 6.55
N CYS A 35 2.88 -9.29 5.59
CA CYS A 35 1.99 -9.70 4.52
C CYS A 35 0.97 -10.68 5.12
N ASP A 36 -0.29 -10.26 5.17
CA ASP A 36 -1.41 -11.07 5.62
C ASP A 36 -2.53 -11.03 4.57
N GLY A 37 -3.19 -12.16 4.31
CA GLY A 37 -4.45 -12.23 3.54
C GLY A 37 -4.44 -11.58 2.15
N TYR A 38 -5.51 -10.84 1.83
CA TYR A 38 -5.73 -10.22 0.53
C TYR A 38 -4.95 -8.90 0.38
N ILE A 39 -4.44 -8.68 -0.83
CA ILE A 39 -3.51 -7.60 -1.15
C ILE A 39 -4.03 -6.86 -2.37
N GLU A 40 -4.20 -5.55 -2.25
CA GLU A 40 -4.47 -4.67 -3.38
C GLU A 40 -3.39 -3.61 -3.48
N ILE A 41 -3.01 -3.30 -4.70
CA ILE A 41 -2.01 -2.28 -5.02
C ILE A 41 -2.64 -1.32 -6.01
N LEU A 42 -2.65 -0.04 -5.66
CA LEU A 42 -3.07 1.04 -6.54
C LEU A 42 -1.98 2.10 -6.62
N THR A 43 -1.98 2.85 -7.71
CA THR A 43 -1.12 4.02 -7.87
C THR A 43 -1.94 5.19 -8.37
N ASP A 44 -1.58 6.41 -7.97
CA ASP A 44 -2.15 7.62 -8.55
C ASP A 44 -1.51 8.02 -9.89
N GLY A 45 -0.59 7.19 -10.40
CA GLY A 45 0.16 7.45 -11.63
C GLY A 45 1.18 8.58 -11.53
N LYS A 46 1.37 9.17 -10.34
CA LYS A 46 2.25 10.33 -10.12
C LYS A 46 3.39 9.96 -9.20
N ASN A 47 3.15 9.97 -7.89
CA ASN A 47 4.21 9.86 -6.89
C ASN A 47 3.85 8.95 -5.71
N ARG A 48 2.72 8.24 -5.78
CA ARG A 48 2.23 7.44 -4.65
C ARG A 48 1.78 6.05 -5.08
N PHE A 49 2.03 5.11 -4.17
CA PHE A 49 1.50 3.76 -4.18
C PHE A 49 0.64 3.56 -2.93
N PHE A 50 -0.49 2.88 -3.09
CA PHE A 50 -1.46 2.56 -2.07
C PHE A 50 -1.51 1.04 -1.98
N ILE A 51 -1.14 0.47 -0.84
CA ILE A 51 -0.99 -0.98 -0.68
C ILE A 51 -1.78 -1.43 0.53
N THR A 52 -2.76 -2.31 0.34
CA THR A 52 -3.42 -3.02 1.43
C THR A 52 -2.76 -4.33 1.76
N THR A 53 -2.81 -4.68 3.04
CA THR A 53 -2.48 -6.02 3.52
C THR A 53 -3.54 -6.45 4.51
N GLY A 54 -4.08 -7.64 4.27
CA GLY A 54 -4.98 -8.37 5.17
C GLY A 54 -6.31 -7.68 5.41
N ARG A 55 -6.65 -6.65 4.64
CA ARG A 55 -7.77 -5.72 4.92
C ARG A 55 -7.61 -4.92 6.22
N HIS A 56 -6.43 -4.97 6.84
CA HIS A 56 -6.15 -4.40 8.16
C HIS A 56 -5.31 -3.12 8.09
N ARG A 57 -4.49 -2.97 7.05
CA ARG A 57 -3.56 -1.84 6.93
C ARG A 57 -3.58 -1.31 5.51
N LEU A 58 -3.58 0.01 5.38
CA LEU A 58 -3.29 0.72 4.14
C LEU A 58 -1.96 1.44 4.30
N TYR A 59 -1.00 1.07 3.46
CA TYR A 59 0.26 1.78 3.30
C TYR A 59 0.16 2.78 2.16
N ILE A 60 0.53 4.03 2.42
CA ILE A 60 0.71 5.05 1.39
C ILE A 60 2.21 5.31 1.28
N ILE A 61 2.76 5.02 0.11
CA ILE A 61 4.21 5.05 -0.12
C ILE A 61 4.51 6.07 -1.19
N TYR A 62 5.37 7.02 -0.84
CA TYR A 62 5.83 8.07 -1.72
C TYR A 62 7.09 7.62 -2.45
N THR A 63 7.24 8.00 -3.71
CA THR A 63 8.43 7.68 -4.53
C THR A 63 9.74 8.20 -3.94
N ASN A 64 9.69 9.18 -3.04
CA ASN A 64 10.85 9.69 -2.30
C ASN A 64 11.25 8.82 -1.09
N GLY A 65 10.60 7.68 -0.86
CA GLY A 65 10.93 6.78 0.24
C GLY A 65 10.07 6.97 1.51
N LYS A 66 9.26 8.03 1.60
CA LYS A 66 8.38 8.24 2.75
C LYS A 66 7.22 7.25 2.74
N LYS A 67 6.78 6.82 3.92
CA LYS A 67 5.59 5.97 4.07
C LYS A 67 4.68 6.49 5.18
N GLN A 68 3.38 6.32 4.98
CA GLN A 68 2.35 6.46 6.00
C GLN A 68 1.58 5.15 6.11
N MET A 69 1.03 4.86 7.28
CA MET A 69 0.22 3.67 7.53
C MET A 69 -1.07 4.09 8.22
N ILE A 70 -2.18 3.62 7.67
CA ILE A 70 -3.52 3.78 8.22
C ILE A 70 -4.03 2.41 8.65
N ASN A 71 -4.46 2.29 9.90
CA ASN A 71 -5.10 1.08 10.41
C ASN A 71 -6.57 1.05 9.97
N LEU A 72 -6.96 -0.02 9.30
CA LEU A 72 -8.29 -0.22 8.74
C LEU A 72 -9.20 -1.06 9.63
N GLN A 73 -8.74 -1.59 10.76
CA GLN A 73 -9.58 -2.37 11.70
C GLN A 73 -10.39 -3.51 11.04
N ASN A 74 -9.86 -4.12 9.97
CA ASN A 74 -10.49 -5.20 9.20
C ASN A 74 -11.58 -4.73 8.21
N ASP A 75 -11.58 -3.45 7.84
CA ASP A 75 -12.63 -2.84 7.01
C ASP A 75 -12.21 -2.62 5.54
N GLY A 76 -11.05 -3.11 5.10
CA GLY A 76 -10.51 -2.87 3.76
C GLY A 76 -10.83 -3.96 2.73
N ASP A 77 -12.09 -4.11 2.32
CA ASP A 77 -12.44 -5.07 1.25
C ASP A 77 -12.11 -4.55 -0.15
N CYS A 78 -12.30 -3.25 -0.39
CA CYS A 78 -11.92 -2.59 -1.63
C CYS A 78 -11.42 -1.17 -1.34
N ILE A 79 -10.53 -0.68 -2.20
CA ILE A 79 -9.97 0.67 -2.13
C ILE A 79 -10.18 1.43 -3.43
N ALA A 80 -10.56 2.70 -3.30
CA ALA A 80 -10.52 3.66 -4.40
C ALA A 80 -9.75 4.91 -3.99
N VAL A 81 -8.81 5.34 -4.84
CA VAL A 81 -8.09 6.61 -4.67
C VAL A 81 -8.96 7.71 -5.25
N LEU A 82 -9.31 8.69 -4.41
CA LEU A 82 -10.14 9.83 -4.78
C LEU A 82 -9.29 11.10 -4.96
N HIS A 83 -9.88 12.12 -5.59
CA HIS A 83 -9.29 13.45 -5.65
C HIS A 83 -9.12 14.09 -4.25
N ASN A 84 -8.22 15.07 -4.16
CA ASN A 84 -7.93 15.85 -2.96
C ASN A 84 -7.33 15.03 -1.79
N ARG A 85 -6.46 14.05 -2.12
CA ARG A 85 -5.78 13.20 -1.12
C ARG A 85 -6.75 12.48 -0.19
N ARG A 86 -7.76 11.85 -0.81
CA ARG A 86 -8.72 11.02 -0.10
C ARG A 86 -8.68 9.60 -0.63
N VAL A 87 -8.92 8.64 0.25
CA VAL A 87 -9.12 7.24 -0.12
C VAL A 87 -10.49 6.83 0.39
N ALA A 88 -11.29 6.24 -0.48
CA ALA A 88 -12.50 5.53 -0.09
C ALA A 88 -12.14 4.06 0.17
N ILE A 89 -12.62 3.56 1.29
CA ILE A 89 -12.40 2.18 1.74
C ILE A 89 -13.78 1.61 2.00
N SER A 90 -14.15 0.53 1.32
CA SER A 90 -15.42 -0.15 1.55
C SER A 90 -15.23 -1.37 2.44
N LYS A 91 -16.17 -1.53 3.38
CA LYS A 91 -16.35 -2.72 4.21
C LYS A 91 -17.65 -3.39 3.81
N GLN A 92 -17.54 -4.58 3.23
CA GLN A 92 -18.64 -5.40 2.75
C GLN A 92 -19.65 -4.57 1.92
N ARG A 93 -20.80 -5.14 1.56
CA ARG A 93 -21.66 -4.56 0.51
C ARG A 93 -22.22 -3.16 0.80
N ASN A 94 -22.25 -2.70 2.07
CA ASN A 94 -23.09 -1.56 2.47
C ASN A 94 -22.40 -0.46 3.29
N SER A 95 -21.09 -0.48 3.51
CA SER A 95 -20.43 0.58 4.27
C SER A 95 -19.14 1.08 3.63
N MET A 96 -18.96 2.40 3.61
CA MET A 96 -17.79 3.07 3.05
C MET A 96 -17.28 4.13 4.01
N LYS A 97 -15.96 4.17 4.17
CA LYS A 97 -15.25 5.19 4.94
C LYS A 97 -14.33 5.98 4.01
N ILE A 98 -14.34 7.30 4.13
CA ILE A 98 -13.42 8.18 3.40
C ILE A 98 -12.37 8.69 4.39
N LEU A 99 -11.11 8.51 4.03
CA LEU A 99 -9.96 8.92 4.83
C LEU A 99 -9.11 9.93 4.07
N SER A 100 -8.66 10.97 4.76
CA SER A 100 -7.68 11.94 4.25
C SER A 100 -6.25 11.54 4.68
N TYR A 101 -5.25 11.89 3.87
CA TYR A 101 -3.84 11.54 4.10
C TYR A 101 -2.83 12.55 3.50
#